data_AF-A0A934CHD7-F1
#
_entry.id   AF-A0A934CHD7-F1
#
_cell.length_a   1.000
_cell.length_b   1.000
_cell.length_c   1.000
_cell.angle_alpha   90.00
_cell.angle_beta   90.00
_cell.angle_gamma   90.00
#
_symmetry.space_group_name_H-M   'P 1'
#
loop_
_entity.id
_entity.type
_entity.pdbx_description
1 polymer ?
#
loop_
_entity_poly.entity_id
_entity_poly.type
_entity_poly.pdbx_seq_one_letter_code
_entity_poly.pdbx_strand_id
1 'polypeptide(L)'
;MLTDYHRYRLYEILPGFSIWLTLILSVVLSFVRPLWMIYFIILFDVYWVLRVSNFSFYLLIAWRRFRLVRNIDWPAKMLAEAPGWADKRQVVFLTVYDEEWRVVRTALESVAAAVYDKDKFTVVIAGEGRQREHFSDILNRAQQEFGSRFAAMRGTLHPADLPDEIPGKGSNLYYAEREIKKYIDERGWNYDEVIVTVFDIDTVCHPAYFAYLTYLYCRHPRPTRTSYQPIALYNNNMWESPAILRIMAFGTTFWMLTSLARQDSLVTFSSHSMSFRALVDAGFHDKRIVSEDSRIFYQCLLAYDGDYEVTPMYIPVSMDTVRDDSWWQSVVNLYRQQRRWAWGAEHIAYLLWEFRKKGKKFPWWKKIKWLFVEWEGKWSWCVIAFLITFLGRLPLYVAPESVRQSAFFFNAPHILETLMNIAMMGLFLSATLSFPLLPKRPASHPSHRYITMVLQWLLLPMSLMLVSALPALDAVTHLMFGKYLGFNVSQKKRT
;
A
#
# COMPACT_ATOMS: atom_id res chain seq x y z
N MET A 1 -12.58 24.82 27.63
CA MET A 1 -11.52 24.42 26.65
C MET A 1 -11.78 22.99 26.22
N LEU A 2 -11.59 22.63 24.95
CA LEU A 2 -11.72 21.23 24.49
C LEU A 2 -10.63 20.37 25.17
N THR A 3 -11.01 19.18 25.68
CA THR A 3 -10.07 18.16 26.16
C THR A 3 -9.25 17.62 24.99
N ASP A 4 -8.11 17.00 25.28
CA ASP A 4 -7.26 16.40 24.24
C ASP A 4 -8.00 15.29 23.47
N TYR A 5 -8.82 14.50 24.16
CA TYR A 5 -9.74 13.55 23.53
C TYR A 5 -10.71 14.24 22.55
N HIS A 6 -11.40 15.30 22.97
CA HIS A 6 -12.34 16.02 22.09
C HIS A 6 -11.65 16.65 20.88
N ARG A 7 -10.42 17.14 21.04
CA ARG A 7 -9.63 17.69 19.93
C ARG A 7 -9.23 16.61 18.92
N TYR A 8 -8.73 15.47 19.39
CA TYR A 8 -8.35 14.37 18.51
C TYR A 8 -9.56 13.82 17.75
N ARG A 9 -10.68 13.64 18.46
CA ARG A 9 -11.96 13.23 17.89
C ARG A 9 -12.48 14.18 16.81
N LEU A 10 -12.27 15.50 16.98
CA LEU A 10 -12.58 16.48 15.94
C LEU A 10 -11.73 16.23 14.68
N TYR A 11 -10.43 15.96 14.82
CA TYR A 11 -9.57 15.66 13.67
C TYR A 11 -9.96 14.38 12.93
N GLU A 12 -10.47 13.38 13.64
CA GLU A 12 -10.97 12.13 13.03
C GLU A 12 -12.29 12.32 12.26
N ILE A 13 -13.09 13.34 12.61
CA ILE A 13 -14.35 13.66 11.92
C ILE A 13 -14.08 14.33 10.56
N LEU A 14 -13.06 15.19 10.47
CA LEU A 14 -12.89 16.08 9.31
C LEU A 14 -12.78 15.36 7.95
N PRO A 15 -12.02 14.25 7.81
CA PRO A 15 -11.91 13.57 6.52
C PRO A 15 -13.27 13.05 6.04
N GLY A 16 -13.98 12.30 6.89
CA GLY A 16 -15.32 11.76 6.58
C GLY A 16 -16.34 12.87 6.31
N PHE A 17 -16.31 13.94 7.11
CA PHE A 17 -17.18 15.09 6.90
C PHE A 17 -16.95 15.74 5.52
N SER A 18 -15.69 15.96 5.13
CA SER A 18 -15.37 16.57 3.82
C SER A 18 -15.84 15.73 2.64
N ILE A 19 -15.76 14.39 2.76
CA ILE A 19 -16.19 13.42 1.76
C ILE A 19 -17.72 13.42 1.63
N TRP A 20 -18.45 13.26 2.75
CA TRP A 20 -19.91 13.27 2.74
C TRP A 20 -20.48 14.62 2.33
N LEU A 21 -19.87 15.71 2.76
CA LEU A 21 -20.25 17.05 2.34
C LEU A 21 -20.16 17.19 0.82
N THR A 22 -19.07 16.69 0.21
CA THR A 22 -18.90 16.69 -1.25
C THR A 22 -20.03 15.92 -1.92
N LEU A 23 -20.26 14.66 -1.51
CA LEU A 23 -21.27 13.79 -2.13
C LEU A 23 -22.69 14.39 -2.01
N ILE A 24 -23.08 14.83 -0.82
CA ILE A 24 -24.40 15.41 -0.55
C ILE A 24 -24.58 16.71 -1.31
N LEU A 25 -23.59 17.62 -1.23
CA LEU A 25 -23.67 18.92 -1.87
C LEU A 25 -23.77 18.78 -3.39
N SER A 26 -23.02 17.85 -3.99
CA SER A 26 -23.10 17.63 -5.42
C SER A 26 -24.46 17.09 -5.89
N VAL A 27 -25.10 16.21 -5.10
CA VAL A 27 -26.48 15.76 -5.41
C VAL A 27 -27.45 16.92 -5.26
N VAL A 28 -27.43 17.64 -4.13
CA VAL A 28 -28.35 18.76 -3.86
C VAL A 28 -28.21 19.87 -4.91
N LEU A 29 -26.98 20.28 -5.25
CA LEU A 29 -26.73 21.30 -6.26
C LEU A 29 -27.15 20.86 -7.67
N SER A 30 -27.16 19.55 -7.96
CA SER A 30 -27.71 19.06 -9.23
C SER A 30 -29.18 19.44 -9.41
N PHE A 31 -29.98 19.42 -8.35
CA PHE A 31 -31.40 19.80 -8.40
C PHE A 31 -31.63 21.30 -8.22
N VAL A 32 -30.89 21.95 -7.30
CA VAL A 32 -31.13 23.35 -6.93
C VAL A 32 -30.48 24.34 -7.91
N ARG A 33 -29.27 24.03 -8.41
CA ARG A 33 -28.50 24.87 -9.34
C ARG A 33 -27.81 24.01 -10.42
N PRO A 34 -28.57 23.31 -11.28
CA PRO A 34 -28.02 22.37 -12.27
C PRO A 34 -26.94 22.98 -13.16
N LEU A 35 -27.09 24.25 -13.58
CA LEU A 35 -26.08 24.93 -14.40
C LEU A 35 -24.72 25.03 -13.69
N TRP A 36 -24.71 25.37 -12.40
CA TRP A 36 -23.48 25.45 -11.60
C TRP A 36 -22.83 24.09 -11.45
N MET A 37 -23.67 23.06 -11.31
CA MET A 37 -23.22 21.68 -11.21
C MET A 37 -22.58 21.20 -12.52
N ILE A 38 -23.14 21.55 -13.69
CA ILE A 38 -22.54 21.23 -14.99
C ILE A 38 -21.14 21.88 -15.12
N TYR A 39 -20.98 23.15 -14.72
CA TYR A 39 -19.66 23.79 -14.68
C TYR A 39 -18.68 23.06 -13.75
N PHE A 40 -19.14 22.69 -12.55
CA PHE A 40 -18.32 21.95 -11.59
C PHE A 40 -17.86 20.61 -12.18
N ILE A 41 -18.75 19.84 -12.80
CA ILE A 41 -18.42 18.53 -13.35
C ILE A 41 -17.41 18.66 -14.48
N ILE A 42 -17.58 19.63 -15.38
CA ILE A 42 -16.62 19.84 -16.47
C ILE A 42 -15.25 20.19 -15.89
N LEU A 43 -15.18 21.08 -14.90
CA LEU A 43 -13.91 21.41 -14.23
C LEU A 43 -13.30 20.20 -13.50
N PHE A 44 -14.16 19.40 -12.85
CA PHE A 44 -13.76 18.18 -12.16
C PHE A 44 -13.24 17.11 -13.13
N ASP A 45 -13.87 16.95 -14.29
CA ASP A 45 -13.43 16.03 -15.33
C ASP A 45 -12.14 16.50 -15.99
N VAL A 46 -11.93 17.81 -16.13
CA VAL A 46 -10.61 18.37 -16.51
C VAL A 46 -9.56 18.00 -15.47
N TYR A 47 -9.85 18.20 -14.18
CA TYR A 47 -8.96 17.75 -13.09
C TYR A 47 -8.67 16.25 -13.17
N TRP A 48 -9.69 15.43 -13.41
CA TRP A 48 -9.55 13.98 -13.56
C TRP A 48 -8.67 13.60 -14.76
N VAL A 49 -8.88 14.23 -15.92
CA VAL A 49 -8.03 14.03 -17.11
C VAL A 49 -6.58 14.40 -16.81
N LEU A 50 -6.33 15.50 -16.11
CA LEU A 50 -4.97 15.86 -15.69
C LEU A 50 -4.37 14.81 -14.73
N ARG A 51 -5.17 14.28 -13.80
CA ARG A 51 -4.75 13.19 -12.90
C ARG A 51 -4.39 11.92 -13.66
N VAL A 52 -5.24 11.49 -14.61
CA VAL A 52 -4.99 10.31 -15.44
C VAL A 52 -3.77 10.51 -16.34
N SER A 53 -3.60 11.70 -16.90
CA SER A 53 -2.42 12.05 -17.70
C SER A 53 -1.13 12.00 -16.89
N ASN A 54 -1.16 12.57 -15.67
CA ASN A 54 -0.06 12.51 -14.71
C ASN A 54 0.28 11.07 -14.32
N PHE A 55 -0.75 10.25 -14.03
CA PHE A 55 -0.61 8.82 -13.76
C PHE A 55 0.03 8.09 -14.94
N SER A 56 -0.45 8.31 -16.17
CA SER A 56 0.11 7.66 -17.37
C SER A 56 1.56 8.06 -17.63
N PHE A 57 1.90 9.33 -17.44
CA PHE A 57 3.28 9.82 -17.58
C PHE A 57 4.23 9.13 -16.59
N TYR A 58 3.90 9.14 -15.30
CA TYR A 58 4.73 8.52 -14.27
C TYR A 58 4.75 7.00 -14.36
N LEU A 59 3.66 6.37 -14.78
CA LEU A 59 3.61 4.93 -15.04
C LEU A 59 4.60 4.53 -16.15
N LEU A 60 4.69 5.32 -17.24
CA LEU A 60 5.68 5.10 -18.30
C LEU A 60 7.12 5.28 -17.82
N ILE A 61 7.38 6.29 -16.97
CA ILE A 61 8.70 6.49 -16.36
C ILE A 61 9.07 5.32 -15.45
N ALA A 62 8.16 4.93 -14.56
CA ALA A 62 8.34 3.80 -13.66
C ALA A 62 8.59 2.51 -14.44
N TRP A 63 7.84 2.30 -15.51
CA TRP A 63 8.01 1.15 -16.40
C TRP A 63 9.40 1.11 -17.05
N ARG A 64 9.89 2.25 -17.54
CA ARG A 64 11.25 2.36 -18.09
C ARG A 64 12.29 2.03 -17.04
N ARG A 65 12.20 2.64 -15.84
CA ARG A 65 13.13 2.39 -14.73
C ARG A 65 13.09 0.93 -14.25
N PHE A 66 11.90 0.34 -14.16
CA PHE A 66 11.69 -1.08 -13.85
C PHE A 66 12.38 -2.00 -14.84
N ARG A 67 12.20 -1.78 -16.14
CA ARG A 67 12.88 -2.60 -17.16
C ARG A 67 14.40 -2.45 -17.13
N LEU A 68 14.91 -1.24 -16.88
CA LEU A 68 16.35 -1.00 -16.74
C LEU A 68 16.91 -1.75 -15.52
N VAL A 69 16.31 -1.55 -14.34
CA VAL A 69 16.75 -2.18 -13.08
C VAL A 69 16.68 -3.70 -13.15
N ARG A 70 15.66 -4.27 -13.78
CA ARG A 70 15.52 -5.73 -13.92
C ARG A 70 16.63 -6.38 -14.76
N ASN A 71 17.24 -5.64 -15.68
CA ASN A 71 18.26 -6.17 -16.59
C ASN A 71 19.70 -6.02 -16.05
N ILE A 72 19.87 -5.42 -14.87
CA ILE A 72 21.18 -5.23 -14.25
C ILE A 72 21.55 -6.46 -13.41
N ASP A 73 22.79 -6.92 -13.53
CA ASP A 73 23.40 -7.88 -12.62
C ASP A 73 23.74 -7.18 -11.29
N TRP A 74 22.75 -7.16 -10.38
CA TRP A 74 22.89 -6.54 -9.06
C TRP A 74 23.97 -7.16 -8.19
N PRO A 75 24.16 -8.49 -8.16
CA PRO A 75 25.31 -9.09 -7.48
C PRO A 75 26.65 -8.51 -7.94
N ALA A 76 26.93 -8.52 -9.24
CA ALA A 76 28.17 -7.99 -9.78
C ALA A 76 28.31 -6.48 -9.48
N LYS A 77 27.23 -5.72 -9.65
CA LYS A 77 27.23 -4.28 -9.41
C LYS A 77 27.42 -3.91 -7.93
N MET A 78 26.81 -4.65 -7.01
CA MET A 78 27.01 -4.48 -5.57
C MET A 78 28.47 -4.71 -5.20
N LEU A 79 29.08 -5.81 -5.67
CA LEU A 79 30.48 -6.14 -5.40
C LEU A 79 31.44 -5.05 -5.90
N ALA A 80 31.16 -4.47 -7.06
CA ALA A 80 32.03 -3.47 -7.68
C ALA A 80 31.89 -2.06 -7.10
N GLU A 81 30.67 -1.65 -6.73
CA GLU A 81 30.36 -0.22 -6.49
C GLU A 81 29.86 0.10 -5.07
N ALA A 82 29.41 -0.88 -4.27
CA ALA A 82 28.80 -0.64 -2.96
C ALA A 82 29.85 -0.68 -1.82
N PRO A 83 30.23 0.44 -1.20
CA PRO A 83 31.20 0.42 -0.11
C PRO A 83 30.64 -0.28 1.14
N GLY A 84 31.47 -1.08 1.83
CA GLY A 84 31.09 -1.73 3.09
C GLY A 84 29.89 -2.68 2.98
N TRP A 85 29.58 -3.19 1.77
CA TRP A 85 28.45 -4.10 1.58
C TRP A 85 28.59 -5.35 2.46
N ALA A 86 29.80 -5.88 2.63
CA ALA A 86 30.06 -7.11 3.38
C ALA A 86 29.78 -6.99 4.89
N ASP A 87 29.74 -5.77 5.43
CA ASP A 87 29.47 -5.51 6.84
C ASP A 87 27.95 -5.46 7.13
N LYS A 88 27.12 -5.28 6.10
CA LYS A 88 25.67 -5.15 6.25
C LYS A 88 25.03 -6.48 6.62
N ARG A 89 24.16 -6.43 7.63
CA ARG A 89 23.35 -7.55 8.11
C ARG A 89 21.89 -7.37 7.73
N GLN A 90 21.23 -8.47 7.41
CA GLN A 90 19.83 -8.50 7.00
C GLN A 90 18.98 -9.11 8.11
N VAL A 91 18.01 -8.38 8.62
CA VAL A 91 17.00 -8.89 9.55
C VAL A 91 15.66 -8.92 8.82
N VAL A 92 15.10 -10.11 8.63
CA VAL A 92 13.85 -10.29 7.87
C VAL A 92 12.74 -10.69 8.82
N PHE A 93 11.73 -9.83 8.98
CA PHE A 93 10.54 -10.11 9.77
C PHE A 93 9.44 -10.72 8.88
N LEU A 94 8.90 -11.85 9.33
CA LEU A 94 7.79 -12.59 8.73
C LEU A 94 6.73 -12.81 9.81
N THR A 95 5.62 -12.07 9.74
CA THR A 95 4.50 -12.21 10.69
C THR A 95 3.54 -13.29 10.24
N VAL A 96 3.23 -14.26 11.11
CA VAL A 96 2.31 -15.37 10.84
C VAL A 96 1.14 -15.34 11.81
N TYR A 97 -0.06 -15.65 11.31
CA TYR A 97 -1.27 -15.82 12.11
C TYR A 97 -1.96 -17.16 11.83
N ASP A 98 -2.61 -17.30 10.68
CA ASP A 98 -3.35 -18.52 10.28
C ASP A 98 -2.84 -19.12 8.95
N GLU A 99 -1.75 -18.60 8.40
CA GLU A 99 -1.27 -18.99 7.08
C GLU A 99 -0.65 -20.40 7.09
N GLU A 100 -0.94 -21.16 6.04
CA GLU A 100 -0.49 -22.54 5.90
C GLU A 100 1.03 -22.64 5.70
N TRP A 101 1.60 -23.78 6.11
CA TRP A 101 3.03 -24.08 5.92
C TRP A 101 3.51 -23.85 4.47
N ARG A 102 2.69 -24.17 3.46
CA ARG A 102 3.08 -23.96 2.06
C ARG A 102 3.39 -22.50 1.75
N VAL A 103 2.60 -21.56 2.29
CA VAL A 103 2.79 -20.12 2.09
C VAL A 103 4.09 -19.68 2.75
N VAL A 104 4.28 -20.04 4.02
CA VAL A 104 5.49 -19.75 4.81
C VAL A 104 6.75 -20.31 4.13
N ARG A 105 6.68 -21.57 3.69
CA ARG A 105 7.76 -22.27 3.00
C ARG A 105 8.18 -21.54 1.73
N THR A 106 7.23 -21.12 0.88
CA THR A 106 7.58 -20.37 -0.34
C THR A 106 8.24 -19.02 -0.03
N ALA A 107 7.80 -18.31 1.01
CA ALA A 107 8.44 -17.07 1.43
C ALA A 107 9.89 -17.31 1.91
N LEU A 108 10.11 -18.30 2.77
CA LEU A 108 11.43 -18.69 3.25
C LEU A 108 12.35 -19.18 2.12
N GLU A 109 11.83 -19.97 1.18
CA GLU A 109 12.56 -20.39 -0.02
C GLU A 109 13.02 -19.18 -0.84
N SER A 110 12.18 -18.15 -0.99
CA SER A 110 12.55 -16.95 -1.73
C SER A 110 13.69 -16.17 -1.05
N VAL A 111 13.67 -16.06 0.29
CA VAL A 111 14.75 -15.43 1.07
C VAL A 111 16.02 -16.27 1.00
N ALA A 112 15.91 -17.60 1.05
CA ALA A 112 17.04 -18.52 0.91
C ALA A 112 17.66 -18.46 -0.50
N ALA A 113 16.85 -18.31 -1.55
CA ALA A 113 17.29 -18.22 -2.93
C ALA A 113 17.86 -16.84 -3.31
N ALA A 114 17.57 -15.79 -2.53
CA ALA A 114 18.02 -14.45 -2.85
C ALA A 114 19.56 -14.32 -2.80
N VAL A 115 20.15 -13.48 -3.65
CA VAL A 115 21.59 -13.34 -3.76
C VAL A 115 22.10 -12.37 -2.70
N TYR A 116 22.68 -12.93 -1.63
CA TYR A 116 23.46 -12.24 -0.60
C TYR A 116 24.06 -13.30 0.36
N ASP A 117 25.06 -12.92 1.16
CA ASP A 117 25.68 -13.82 2.15
C ASP A 117 24.65 -14.25 3.21
N LYS A 118 24.44 -15.56 3.34
CA LYS A 118 23.45 -16.15 4.25
C LYS A 118 23.86 -16.12 5.72
N ASP A 119 25.17 -16.01 5.98
CA ASP A 119 25.70 -15.83 7.32
C ASP A 119 25.46 -14.39 7.85
N LYS A 120 24.85 -13.53 7.02
CA LYS A 120 24.42 -12.18 7.39
C LYS A 120 22.91 -12.07 7.62
N PHE A 121 22.14 -13.16 7.49
CA PHE A 121 20.70 -13.15 7.70
C PHE A 121 20.29 -13.58 9.11
N THR A 122 19.41 -12.80 9.71
CA THR A 122 18.58 -13.20 10.84
C THR A 122 17.12 -13.21 10.38
N VAL A 123 16.52 -14.39 10.27
CA VAL A 123 15.11 -14.54 9.91
C VAL A 123 14.26 -14.63 11.18
N VAL A 124 13.23 -13.80 11.26
CA VAL A 124 12.36 -13.66 12.43
C VAL A 124 10.95 -14.08 12.04
N ILE A 125 10.47 -15.18 12.61
CA ILE A 125 9.08 -15.64 12.47
C ILE A 125 8.32 -15.15 13.69
N ALA A 126 7.39 -14.23 13.48
CA ALA A 126 6.65 -13.56 14.54
C ALA A 126 5.20 -14.02 14.56
N GLY A 127 4.80 -14.76 15.59
CA GLY A 127 3.44 -15.27 15.78
C GLY A 127 2.67 -14.56 16.89
N GLU A 128 1.36 -14.75 16.91
CA GLU A 128 0.47 -14.26 17.96
C GLU A 128 0.09 -15.37 18.93
N GLY A 129 0.00 -15.05 20.23
CA GLY A 129 -0.34 -15.99 21.30
C GLY A 129 -1.68 -16.69 21.13
N ARG A 130 -2.62 -16.06 20.41
CA ARG A 130 -3.93 -16.64 20.05
C ARG A 130 -3.82 -17.86 19.12
N GLN A 131 -2.72 -17.98 18.38
CA GLN A 131 -2.43 -19.06 17.44
C GLN A 131 -1.13 -19.80 17.82
N ARG A 132 -0.88 -19.95 19.12
CA ARG A 132 0.40 -20.50 19.64
C ARG A 132 0.74 -21.89 19.08
N GLU A 133 -0.23 -22.79 18.98
CA GLU A 133 -0.01 -24.16 18.49
C GLU A 133 0.41 -24.14 17.02
N HIS A 134 -0.34 -23.42 16.19
CA HIS A 134 -0.04 -23.23 14.77
C HIS A 134 1.34 -22.57 14.57
N PHE A 135 1.62 -21.50 15.31
CA PHE A 135 2.93 -20.85 15.29
C PHE A 135 4.06 -21.82 15.66
N SER A 136 3.87 -22.65 16.67
CA SER A 136 4.90 -23.59 17.14
C SER A 136 5.18 -24.66 16.07
N ASP A 137 4.16 -25.18 15.39
CA ASP A 137 4.33 -26.10 14.25
C ASP A 137 5.09 -25.42 13.09
N ILE A 138 4.67 -24.22 12.69
CA ILE A 138 5.33 -23.44 11.64
C ILE A 138 6.80 -23.17 11.97
N LEU A 139 7.10 -22.73 13.20
CA LEU A 139 8.46 -22.43 13.63
C LEU A 139 9.33 -23.69 13.63
N ASN A 140 8.82 -24.82 14.12
CA ASN A 140 9.53 -26.08 14.14
C ASN A 140 9.89 -26.54 12.71
N ARG A 141 8.92 -26.50 11.78
CA ARG A 141 9.16 -26.83 10.37
C ARG A 141 10.16 -25.89 9.71
N ALA A 142 10.05 -24.59 9.98
CA ALA A 142 10.99 -23.59 9.47
C ALA A 142 12.43 -23.82 9.99
N GLN A 143 12.58 -24.13 11.27
CA GLN A 143 13.88 -24.44 11.86
C GLN A 143 14.48 -25.73 11.28
N GLN A 144 13.65 -26.76 11.08
CA GLN A 144 14.09 -28.03 10.49
C GLN A 144 14.55 -27.88 9.03
N GLU A 145 13.80 -27.16 8.19
CA GLU A 145 14.08 -27.06 6.76
C GLU A 145 15.09 -25.95 6.41
N PHE A 146 15.10 -24.84 7.16
CA PHE A 146 15.87 -23.63 6.82
C PHE A 146 16.81 -23.15 7.92
N GLY A 147 16.77 -23.70 9.13
CA GLY A 147 17.54 -23.19 10.27
C GLY A 147 19.05 -23.16 10.04
N SER A 148 19.59 -24.13 9.29
CA SER A 148 21.02 -24.19 8.92
C SER A 148 21.39 -23.33 7.72
N ARG A 149 20.42 -22.73 7.02
CA ARG A 149 20.66 -21.91 5.82
C ARG A 149 20.88 -20.45 6.12
N PHE A 150 20.71 -19.99 7.36
CA PHE A 150 20.85 -18.59 7.77
C PHE A 150 21.69 -18.54 9.05
N ALA A 151 22.37 -17.42 9.31
CA ALA A 151 23.11 -17.24 10.56
C ALA A 151 22.24 -17.37 11.81
N ALA A 152 20.98 -16.94 11.73
CA ALA A 152 20.01 -17.17 12.80
C ALA A 152 18.58 -17.25 12.28
N MET A 153 17.79 -18.12 12.92
CA MET A 153 16.34 -18.12 12.83
C MET A 153 15.76 -17.95 14.24
N ARG A 154 14.86 -16.98 14.41
CA ARG A 154 14.26 -16.61 15.70
C ARG A 154 12.74 -16.66 15.62
N GLY A 155 12.12 -17.25 16.63
CA GLY A 155 10.68 -17.20 16.83
C GLY A 155 10.34 -16.19 17.92
N THR A 156 9.36 -15.33 17.68
CA THR A 156 8.80 -14.44 18.71
C THR A 156 7.30 -14.68 18.80
N LEU A 157 6.78 -14.77 20.02
CA LEU A 157 5.35 -14.97 20.27
C LEU A 157 4.80 -13.77 21.04
N HIS A 158 4.00 -12.94 20.37
CA HIS A 158 3.33 -11.80 20.99
C HIS A 158 2.25 -12.29 21.98
N PRO A 159 2.22 -11.81 23.23
CA PRO A 159 1.18 -12.18 24.20
C PRO A 159 -0.22 -11.76 23.74
N ALA A 160 -1.23 -12.60 24.03
CA ALA A 160 -2.62 -12.27 23.72
C ALA A 160 -3.16 -11.20 24.69
N ASP A 161 -4.11 -10.39 24.20
CA ASP A 161 -5.02 -9.56 24.98
C ASP A 161 -4.35 -8.49 25.88
N LEU A 162 -3.27 -7.88 25.38
CA LEU A 162 -2.68 -6.72 26.04
C LEU A 162 -3.60 -5.49 25.96
N PRO A 163 -3.83 -4.76 27.07
CA PRO A 163 -4.87 -3.72 27.15
C PRO A 163 -4.57 -2.45 26.33
N ASP A 164 -3.30 -2.17 26.06
CA ASP A 164 -2.85 -0.94 25.39
C ASP A 164 -2.51 -1.13 23.90
N GLU A 165 -3.03 -2.19 23.27
CA GLU A 165 -2.68 -2.61 21.92
C GLU A 165 -3.90 -3.01 21.12
N ILE A 166 -3.84 -2.82 19.80
CA ILE A 166 -4.79 -3.42 18.88
C ILE A 166 -4.17 -4.73 18.38
N PRO A 167 -4.83 -5.89 18.59
CA PRO A 167 -4.34 -7.16 18.07
C PRO A 167 -4.15 -7.11 16.55
N GLY A 168 -3.06 -7.69 16.05
CA GLY A 168 -2.76 -7.78 14.63
C GLY A 168 -1.29 -7.54 14.32
N LYS A 169 -1.00 -7.31 13.03
CA LYS A 169 0.38 -7.22 12.52
C LYS A 169 1.22 -6.14 13.22
N GLY A 170 0.67 -4.95 13.48
CA GLY A 170 1.39 -3.86 14.15
C GLY A 170 1.86 -4.20 15.58
N SER A 171 0.99 -4.77 16.42
CA SER A 171 1.36 -5.16 17.79
C SER A 171 2.33 -6.35 17.83
N ASN A 172 2.13 -7.32 16.93
CA ASN A 172 3.05 -8.45 16.77
C ASN A 172 4.45 -7.97 16.32
N LEU A 173 4.53 -7.09 15.32
CA LEU A 173 5.81 -6.48 14.88
C LEU A 173 6.47 -5.69 16.01
N TYR A 174 5.74 -4.80 16.69
CA TYR A 174 6.28 -4.02 17.80
C TYR A 174 6.94 -4.91 18.87
N TYR A 175 6.31 -6.03 19.20
CA TYR A 175 6.86 -7.00 20.14
C TYR A 175 8.11 -7.69 19.57
N ALA A 176 8.03 -8.23 18.36
CA ALA A 176 9.13 -8.92 17.70
C ALA A 176 10.37 -8.02 17.56
N GLU A 177 10.18 -6.77 17.16
CA GLU A 177 11.26 -5.79 16.96
C GLU A 177 11.99 -5.46 18.26
N ARG A 178 11.27 -5.42 19.39
CA ARG A 178 11.87 -5.22 20.70
C ARG A 178 12.65 -6.43 21.20
N GLU A 179 12.19 -7.64 20.92
CA GLU A 179 12.96 -8.86 21.21
C GLU A 179 14.23 -8.93 20.35
N ILE A 180 14.13 -8.56 19.08
CA ILE A 180 15.27 -8.50 18.17
C ILE A 180 16.24 -7.38 18.55
N LYS A 181 15.76 -6.26 19.08
CA LYS A 181 16.63 -5.23 19.67
C LYS A 181 17.54 -5.81 20.75
N LYS A 182 17.00 -6.61 21.68
CA LYS A 182 17.81 -7.28 22.72
C LYS A 182 18.88 -8.17 22.08
N TYR A 183 18.50 -8.97 21.09
CA TYR A 183 19.42 -9.85 20.36
C TYR A 183 20.57 -9.10 19.65
N ILE A 184 20.26 -7.94 19.07
CA ILE A 184 21.23 -7.04 18.40
C ILE A 184 22.14 -6.38 19.45
N ASP A 185 21.58 -5.91 20.56
CA ASP A 185 22.30 -5.27 21.66
C ASP A 185 23.30 -6.22 22.33
N GLU A 186 22.89 -7.45 22.63
CA GLU A 186 23.73 -8.50 23.21
C GLU A 186 24.97 -8.82 22.34
N ARG A 187 24.88 -8.59 21.03
CA ARG A 187 25.97 -8.82 20.08
C ARG A 187 26.78 -7.57 19.78
N GLY A 188 26.40 -6.42 20.33
CA GLY A 188 27.05 -5.14 20.05
C GLY A 188 27.01 -4.75 18.57
N TRP A 189 25.98 -5.17 17.82
CA TRP A 189 25.86 -4.80 16.41
C TRP A 189 25.49 -3.32 16.26
N ASN A 190 26.20 -2.61 15.38
CA ASN A 190 25.83 -1.24 15.04
C ASN A 190 24.50 -1.23 14.26
N TYR A 191 23.51 -0.49 14.76
CA TYR A 191 22.19 -0.40 14.14
C TYR A 191 22.22 0.18 12.71
N ASP A 192 23.23 0.96 12.37
CA ASP A 192 23.41 1.57 11.04
C ASP A 192 23.85 0.53 9.99
N GLU A 193 24.40 -0.60 10.46
CA GLU A 193 24.85 -1.73 9.66
C GLU A 193 23.78 -2.83 9.54
N VAL A 194 22.67 -2.69 10.28
CA VAL A 194 21.55 -3.65 10.25
C VAL A 194 20.42 -3.09 9.40
N ILE A 195 20.10 -3.78 8.32
CA ILE A 195 18.97 -3.49 7.44
C ILE A 195 17.82 -4.42 7.83
N VAL A 196 16.69 -3.82 8.19
CA VAL A 196 15.45 -4.57 8.45
C VAL A 196 14.61 -4.64 7.18
N THR A 197 13.98 -5.78 6.95
CA THR A 197 12.99 -6.00 5.90
C THR A 197 11.76 -6.62 6.53
N VAL A 198 10.61 -5.97 6.36
CA VAL A 198 9.34 -6.46 6.89
C VAL A 198 8.53 -6.97 5.72
N PHE A 199 8.34 -8.29 5.65
CA PHE A 199 7.55 -8.93 4.61
C PHE A 199 6.23 -9.45 5.18
N ASP A 200 5.15 -9.29 4.41
CA ASP A 200 3.97 -10.12 4.63
C ASP A 200 4.35 -11.59 4.36
N ILE A 201 3.76 -12.53 5.08
CA ILE A 201 4.16 -13.94 5.03
C ILE A 201 3.93 -14.61 3.66
N ASP A 202 3.08 -14.04 2.82
CA ASP A 202 2.86 -14.46 1.44
C ASP A 202 3.85 -13.84 0.44
N THR A 203 4.78 -13.00 0.90
CA THR A 203 5.73 -12.31 0.04
C THR A 203 6.84 -13.23 -0.45
N VAL A 204 7.04 -13.23 -1.76
CA VAL A 204 8.10 -13.92 -2.49
C VAL A 204 9.02 -12.87 -3.09
N CYS A 205 10.22 -12.71 -2.56
CA CYS A 205 11.16 -11.70 -3.03
C CYS A 205 11.87 -12.14 -4.33
N HIS A 206 12.20 -11.17 -5.19
CA HIS A 206 13.03 -11.44 -6.37
C HIS A 206 14.44 -11.90 -5.96
N PRO A 207 15.11 -12.80 -6.70
CA PRO A 207 16.44 -13.28 -6.32
C PRO A 207 17.47 -12.17 -6.08
N ALA A 208 17.47 -11.11 -6.89
CA ALA A 208 18.35 -9.97 -6.72
C ALA A 208 17.93 -8.95 -5.64
N TYR A 209 16.87 -9.20 -4.85
CA TYR A 209 16.29 -8.23 -3.91
C TYR A 209 17.31 -7.71 -2.90
N PHE A 210 17.99 -8.59 -2.15
CA PHE A 210 18.91 -8.18 -1.10
C PHE A 210 20.22 -7.59 -1.63
N ALA A 211 20.72 -8.08 -2.78
CA ALA A 211 21.86 -7.44 -3.47
C ALA A 211 21.52 -6.01 -3.89
N TYR A 212 20.35 -5.79 -4.50
CA TYR A 212 19.92 -4.46 -4.93
C TYR A 212 19.64 -3.54 -3.74
N LEU A 213 18.96 -4.04 -2.70
CA LEU A 213 18.71 -3.30 -1.46
C LEU A 213 20.02 -2.84 -0.82
N THR A 214 21.00 -3.75 -0.69
CA THR A 214 22.29 -3.43 -0.08
C THR A 214 23.07 -2.44 -0.92
N TYR A 215 23.07 -2.60 -2.25
CA TYR A 215 23.66 -1.62 -3.16
C TYR A 215 23.04 -0.22 -2.97
N LEU A 216 21.71 -0.11 -2.93
CA LEU A 216 21.03 1.16 -2.70
C LEU A 216 21.39 1.74 -1.34
N TYR A 217 21.40 0.91 -0.29
CA TYR A 217 21.75 1.32 1.07
C TYR A 217 23.17 1.88 1.15
N CYS A 218 24.17 1.17 0.63
CA CYS A 218 25.56 1.60 0.68
C CYS A 218 25.84 2.85 -0.18
N ARG A 219 25.03 3.12 -1.20
CA ARG A 219 25.18 4.27 -2.10
C ARG A 219 24.31 5.46 -1.71
N HIS A 220 23.33 5.28 -0.82
CA HIS A 220 22.47 6.36 -0.37
C HIS A 220 23.27 7.33 0.51
N PRO A 221 23.17 8.65 0.33
CA PRO A 221 23.92 9.62 1.15
C PRO A 221 23.51 9.59 2.62
N ARG A 222 22.29 9.14 2.93
CA ARG A 222 21.73 9.07 4.29
C ARG A 222 20.91 7.79 4.46
N PRO A 223 21.54 6.61 4.51
CA PRO A 223 20.83 5.34 4.40
C PRO A 223 19.94 5.03 5.60
N THR A 224 20.19 5.68 6.74
CA THR A 224 19.38 5.61 7.95
C THR A 224 18.22 6.61 7.98
N ARG A 225 18.07 7.46 6.96
CA ARG A 225 16.96 8.44 6.83
C ARG A 225 16.07 8.18 5.61
N THR A 226 16.00 6.91 5.19
CA THR A 226 15.12 6.49 4.11
C THR A 226 14.60 5.08 4.35
N SER A 227 13.35 4.84 3.97
CA SER A 227 12.86 3.48 3.72
C SER A 227 13.09 3.11 2.25
N TYR A 228 13.06 1.82 1.94
CA TYR A 228 13.25 1.28 0.59
C TYR A 228 12.01 0.48 0.20
N GLN A 229 11.30 0.94 -0.83
CA GLN A 229 10.00 0.40 -1.22
C GLN A 229 10.07 -0.34 -2.56
N PRO A 230 9.87 -1.67 -2.61
CA PRO A 230 9.77 -2.43 -3.85
C PRO A 230 8.40 -2.30 -4.53
N ILE A 231 8.33 -2.82 -5.75
CA ILE A 231 7.08 -2.94 -6.51
C ILE A 231 6.32 -4.17 -6.03
N ALA A 232 5.11 -3.98 -5.50
CA ALA A 232 4.21 -5.08 -5.17
C ALA A 232 3.52 -5.62 -6.42
N LEU A 233 3.81 -6.87 -6.79
CA LEU A 233 3.09 -7.66 -7.79
C LEU A 233 2.25 -8.72 -7.09
N TYR A 234 1.08 -9.06 -7.60
CA TYR A 234 0.20 -10.08 -7.00
C TYR A 234 0.24 -11.40 -7.80
N ASN A 235 1.44 -11.87 -8.10
CA ASN A 235 1.67 -12.91 -9.11
C ASN A 235 1.46 -14.34 -8.60
N ASN A 236 1.47 -14.57 -7.29
CA ASN A 236 1.54 -15.92 -6.72
C ASN A 236 0.31 -16.78 -7.03
N ASN A 237 -0.87 -16.16 -7.19
CA ASN A 237 -2.14 -16.83 -7.51
C ASN A 237 -2.95 -16.07 -8.59
N MET A 238 -2.28 -15.32 -9.47
CA MET A 238 -2.93 -14.43 -10.44
C MET A 238 -3.80 -15.18 -11.46
N TRP A 239 -3.41 -16.39 -11.87
CA TRP A 239 -4.14 -17.16 -12.89
C TRP A 239 -5.42 -17.82 -12.35
N GLU A 240 -5.44 -18.04 -11.03
CA GLU A 240 -6.50 -18.65 -10.25
C GLU A 240 -7.50 -17.59 -9.73
N SER A 241 -7.05 -16.35 -9.60
CA SER A 241 -7.84 -15.24 -9.06
C SER A 241 -8.99 -14.82 -9.97
N PRO A 242 -10.20 -14.52 -9.44
CA PRO A 242 -11.29 -13.91 -10.19
C PRO A 242 -10.94 -12.58 -10.84
N ALA A 243 -11.62 -12.23 -11.94
CA ALA A 243 -11.39 -11.01 -12.71
C ALA A 243 -11.34 -9.73 -11.86
N ILE A 244 -12.27 -9.56 -10.93
CA ILE A 244 -12.35 -8.38 -10.07
C ILE A 244 -11.14 -8.24 -9.12
N LEU A 245 -10.63 -9.36 -8.59
CA LEU A 245 -9.40 -9.37 -7.77
C LEU A 245 -8.19 -9.00 -8.63
N ARG A 246 -8.10 -9.51 -9.86
CA ARG A 246 -6.99 -9.21 -10.78
C ARG A 246 -6.93 -7.73 -11.15
N ILE A 247 -8.09 -7.13 -11.44
CA ILE A 247 -8.17 -5.69 -11.74
C ILE A 247 -7.70 -4.85 -10.56
N MET A 248 -8.16 -5.16 -9.35
CA MET A 248 -7.74 -4.43 -8.14
C MET A 248 -6.26 -4.64 -7.81
N ALA A 249 -5.74 -5.86 -8.03
CA ALA A 249 -4.32 -6.15 -7.91
C ALA A 249 -3.47 -5.33 -8.88
N PHE A 250 -3.83 -5.32 -10.17
CA PHE A 250 -3.16 -4.48 -11.17
C PHE A 250 -3.26 -2.98 -10.83
N GLY A 251 -4.43 -2.52 -10.38
CA GLY A 251 -4.63 -1.15 -9.93
C GLY A 251 -3.64 -0.77 -8.81
N THR A 252 -3.46 -1.65 -7.83
CA THR A 252 -2.51 -1.45 -6.73
C THR A 252 -1.06 -1.44 -7.23
N THR A 253 -0.69 -2.38 -8.11
CA THR A 253 0.65 -2.42 -8.73
C THR A 253 0.95 -1.16 -9.54
N PHE A 254 0.00 -0.65 -10.34
CA PHE A 254 0.21 0.56 -11.15
C PHE A 254 0.21 1.83 -10.32
N TRP A 255 -0.60 1.90 -9.25
CA TRP A 255 -0.51 2.96 -8.26
C TRP A 255 0.87 2.97 -7.59
N MET A 256 1.39 1.79 -7.21
CA MET A 256 2.73 1.66 -6.63
C MET A 256 3.82 2.12 -7.60
N LEU A 257 3.81 1.63 -8.85
CA LEU A 257 4.75 2.07 -9.90
C LEU A 257 4.73 3.59 -10.09
N THR A 258 3.54 4.18 -10.17
CA THR A 258 3.37 5.62 -10.29
C THR A 258 3.97 6.35 -9.09
N SER A 259 3.70 5.87 -7.87
CA SER A 259 4.23 6.43 -6.63
C SER A 259 5.76 6.32 -6.54
N LEU A 260 6.35 5.21 -7.01
CA LEU A 260 7.80 5.04 -7.07
C LEU A 260 8.47 6.05 -8.02
N ALA A 261 7.82 6.40 -9.14
CA ALA A 261 8.33 7.45 -10.02
C ALA A 261 8.08 8.86 -9.47
N ARG A 262 6.95 9.04 -8.80
CA ARG A 262 6.50 10.28 -8.15
C ARG A 262 6.91 10.29 -6.66
N GLN A 263 8.22 10.37 -6.43
CA GLN A 263 8.84 10.27 -5.11
C GLN A 263 8.33 11.31 -4.09
N ASP A 264 7.75 12.43 -4.52
CA ASP A 264 7.21 13.45 -3.61
C ASP A 264 6.05 12.95 -2.75
N SER A 265 5.32 11.92 -3.17
CA SER A 265 4.20 11.36 -2.40
C SER A 265 4.41 9.90 -1.98
N LEU A 266 5.62 9.36 -2.17
CA LEU A 266 5.90 7.97 -1.84
C LEU A 266 6.00 7.78 -0.32
N VAL A 267 5.18 6.87 0.19
CA VAL A 267 5.20 6.39 1.57
C VAL A 267 5.47 4.89 1.57
N THR A 268 5.85 4.35 2.72
CA THR A 268 5.98 2.89 2.87
C THR A 268 4.61 2.23 2.68
N PHE A 269 4.64 1.06 2.06
CA PHE A 269 3.53 0.14 1.86
C PHE A 269 4.07 -1.26 2.08
N SER A 270 3.20 -2.25 2.31
CA SER A 270 3.56 -3.67 2.47
C SER A 270 4.88 -4.09 1.78
N SER A 271 5.67 -4.90 2.49
CA SER A 271 6.94 -5.46 2.04
C SER A 271 8.02 -4.41 1.75
N HIS A 272 8.48 -3.71 2.79
CA HIS A 272 9.50 -2.65 2.71
C HIS A 272 10.75 -2.96 3.55
N SER A 273 11.82 -2.20 3.31
CA SER A 273 13.04 -2.25 4.11
C SER A 273 13.41 -0.88 4.67
N MET A 274 14.17 -0.85 5.76
CA MET A 274 14.73 0.37 6.35
C MET A 274 15.93 0.04 7.23
N SER A 275 16.67 1.04 7.71
CA SER A 275 17.71 0.79 8.71
C SER A 275 17.09 0.42 10.06
N PHE A 276 17.75 -0.45 10.82
CA PHE A 276 17.35 -0.72 12.21
C PHE A 276 17.45 0.54 13.08
N ARG A 277 18.40 1.44 12.78
CA ARG A 277 18.50 2.77 13.40
C ARG A 277 17.18 3.54 13.31
N ALA A 278 16.66 3.71 12.10
CA ALA A 278 15.39 4.42 11.87
C ALA A 278 14.22 3.75 12.59
N LEU A 279 14.21 2.41 12.63
CA LEU A 279 13.15 1.66 13.29
C LEU A 279 13.14 1.93 14.80
N VAL A 280 14.32 1.94 15.43
CA VAL A 280 14.48 2.26 16.86
C VAL A 280 14.16 3.74 17.14
N ASP A 281 14.66 4.66 16.31
CA ASP A 281 14.46 6.10 16.48
C ASP A 281 12.98 6.50 16.32
N ALA A 282 12.23 5.79 15.48
CA ALA A 282 10.79 5.96 15.29
C ALA A 282 9.94 5.34 16.42
N GLY A 283 10.57 4.57 17.32
CA GLY A 283 9.90 3.86 18.40
C GLY A 283 9.15 2.60 17.95
N PHE A 284 9.67 1.90 16.93
CA PHE A 284 9.10 0.66 16.35
C PHE A 284 7.75 0.87 15.65
N HIS A 285 7.20 -0.17 15.01
CA HIS A 285 5.87 -0.07 14.39
C HIS A 285 4.77 0.22 15.43
N ASP A 286 3.83 1.14 15.14
CA ASP A 286 2.77 1.45 16.10
C ASP A 286 1.83 0.25 16.34
N LYS A 287 1.76 -0.17 17.60
CA LYS A 287 0.96 -1.30 18.10
C LYS A 287 -0.53 -1.03 18.27
N ARG A 288 -0.98 0.20 18.03
CA ARG A 288 -2.36 0.66 18.32
C ARG A 288 -3.18 0.93 17.06
N ILE A 289 -2.72 0.45 15.91
CA ILE A 289 -3.33 0.76 14.61
C ILE A 289 -3.35 -0.45 13.69
N VAL A 290 -4.16 -0.36 12.63
CA VAL A 290 -4.29 -1.39 11.58
C VAL A 290 -3.40 -1.10 10.35
N SER A 291 -2.91 0.13 10.22
CA SER A 291 -2.17 0.62 9.04
C SER A 291 -0.69 0.85 9.36
N GLU A 292 -0.06 -0.10 10.05
CA GLU A 292 1.32 0.05 10.56
C GLU A 292 2.35 0.24 9.45
N ASP A 293 2.11 -0.41 8.31
CA ASP A 293 3.01 -0.46 7.15
C ASP A 293 3.31 0.92 6.55
N SER A 294 2.34 1.82 6.60
CA SER A 294 2.39 3.18 6.08
C SER A 294 2.56 4.20 7.20
N ARG A 295 2.11 3.89 8.43
CA ARG A 295 2.39 4.71 9.62
C ARG A 295 3.87 4.83 9.92
N ILE A 296 4.66 3.77 9.75
CA ILE A 296 6.09 3.79 10.09
C ILE A 296 6.85 4.89 9.34
N PHE A 297 6.47 5.18 8.09
CA PHE A 297 7.00 6.34 7.36
C PHE A 297 6.74 7.66 8.09
N TYR A 298 5.51 7.88 8.56
CA TYR A 298 5.15 9.09 9.28
C TYR A 298 5.81 9.18 10.67
N GLN A 299 6.00 8.04 11.35
CA GLN A 299 6.76 8.00 12.59
C GLN A 299 8.21 8.43 12.36
N CYS A 300 8.86 7.90 11.33
CA CYS A 300 10.22 8.29 10.96
C CYS A 300 10.28 9.76 10.53
N LEU A 301 9.34 10.21 9.71
CA LEU A 301 9.23 11.61 9.28
C LEU A 301 9.13 12.54 10.48
N LEU A 302 8.37 12.19 11.51
CA LEU A 302 8.26 12.96 12.75
C LEU A 302 9.51 12.84 13.62
N ALA A 303 10.12 11.66 13.72
CA ALA A 303 11.35 11.44 14.50
C ALA A 303 12.51 12.31 13.98
N TYR A 304 12.60 12.45 12.65
CA TYR A 304 13.64 13.25 11.98
C TYR A 304 13.19 14.65 11.56
N ASP A 305 12.15 15.21 12.18
CA ASP A 305 11.68 16.59 11.96
C ASP A 305 11.44 16.95 10.47
N GLY A 306 10.94 15.97 9.71
CA GLY A 306 10.64 16.07 8.29
C GLY A 306 11.77 15.65 7.38
N ASP A 307 12.92 15.25 7.93
CA ASP A 307 14.10 14.79 7.19
C ASP A 307 14.13 13.26 7.03
N TYR A 308 13.10 12.74 6.38
CA TYR A 308 12.97 11.32 6.05
C TYR A 308 12.30 11.18 4.69
N GLU A 309 12.75 10.21 3.89
CA GLU A 309 12.24 9.96 2.55
C GLU A 309 12.04 8.47 2.26
N VAL A 310 11.58 8.16 1.05
CA VAL A 310 11.47 6.77 0.58
C VAL A 310 12.24 6.64 -0.74
N THR A 311 13.21 5.73 -0.74
CA THR A 311 13.98 5.36 -1.91
C THR A 311 13.22 4.29 -2.69
N PRO A 312 12.84 4.54 -3.96
CA PRO A 312 12.12 3.55 -4.75
C PRO A 312 13.04 2.40 -5.18
N MET A 313 12.60 1.17 -4.91
CA MET A 313 13.23 -0.03 -5.43
C MET A 313 12.43 -0.53 -6.64
N TYR A 314 12.94 -0.31 -7.85
CA TYR A 314 12.31 -0.82 -9.07
C TYR A 314 12.55 -2.33 -9.31
N ILE A 315 12.45 -3.13 -8.24
CA ILE A 315 12.51 -4.59 -8.25
C ILE A 315 11.20 -5.13 -7.69
N PRO A 316 10.65 -6.25 -8.19
CA PRO A 316 9.38 -6.73 -7.72
C PRO A 316 9.51 -7.60 -6.48
N VAL A 317 8.46 -7.59 -5.66
CA VAL A 317 8.10 -8.66 -4.75
C VAL A 317 6.75 -9.22 -5.19
N SER A 318 6.54 -10.52 -5.08
CA SER A 318 5.29 -11.17 -5.47
C SER A 318 4.47 -11.57 -4.25
N MET A 319 3.19 -11.26 -4.25
CA MET A 319 2.23 -11.49 -3.17
C MET A 319 1.00 -12.22 -3.69
N ASP A 320 0.13 -12.65 -2.78
CA ASP A 320 -1.13 -13.30 -3.10
C ASP A 320 -2.24 -12.25 -3.22
N THR A 321 -3.14 -12.46 -4.17
CA THR A 321 -4.47 -11.84 -4.08
C THR A 321 -5.26 -12.48 -2.93
N VAL A 322 -6.30 -11.79 -2.47
CA VAL A 322 -7.24 -12.28 -1.44
C VAL A 322 -8.23 -13.34 -1.94
N ARG A 323 -7.76 -14.23 -2.82
CA ARG A 323 -8.53 -15.33 -3.39
C ARG A 323 -8.96 -16.31 -2.30
N ASP A 324 -10.21 -16.73 -2.39
CA ASP A 324 -10.76 -17.89 -1.71
C ASP A 324 -11.35 -18.87 -2.74
N ASP A 325 -11.78 -20.06 -2.30
CA ASP A 325 -12.40 -21.06 -3.15
C ASP A 325 -13.79 -20.62 -3.62
N SER A 326 -14.49 -19.85 -2.77
CA SER A 326 -15.75 -19.19 -3.14
C SER A 326 -15.48 -17.82 -3.79
N TRP A 327 -16.11 -17.60 -4.95
CA TRP A 327 -16.07 -16.31 -5.64
C TRP A 327 -16.61 -15.17 -4.75
N TRP A 328 -17.74 -15.40 -4.08
CA TRP A 328 -18.35 -14.39 -3.20
C TRP A 328 -17.46 -14.08 -2.01
N GLN A 329 -16.86 -15.11 -1.39
CA GLN A 329 -15.95 -14.93 -0.28
C GLN A 329 -14.70 -14.12 -0.70
N SER A 330 -14.20 -14.35 -1.92
CA SER A 330 -13.09 -13.55 -2.48
C SER A 330 -13.44 -12.07 -2.59
N VAL A 331 -14.66 -11.73 -3.03
CA VAL A 331 -15.12 -10.33 -3.11
C VAL A 331 -15.29 -9.73 -1.71
N VAL A 332 -15.82 -10.48 -0.74
CA VAL A 332 -15.94 -10.03 0.66
C VAL A 332 -14.56 -9.80 1.28
N ASN A 333 -13.60 -10.69 1.05
CA ASN A 333 -12.22 -10.55 1.52
C ASN A 333 -11.56 -9.30 0.93
N LEU A 334 -11.79 -9.04 -0.36
CA LEU A 334 -11.33 -7.83 -1.04
C LEU A 334 -11.96 -6.57 -0.49
N TYR A 335 -13.28 -6.55 -0.27
CA TYR A 335 -13.96 -5.43 0.38
C TYR A 335 -13.35 -5.12 1.76
N ARG A 336 -13.14 -6.14 2.59
CA ARG A 336 -12.51 -5.99 3.91
C ARG A 336 -11.07 -5.48 3.81
N GLN A 337 -10.29 -5.94 2.84
CA GLN A 337 -8.93 -5.47 2.62
C GLN A 337 -8.91 -3.98 2.24
N GLN A 338 -9.73 -3.58 1.25
CA GLN A 338 -9.82 -2.19 0.80
C GLN A 338 -10.29 -1.27 1.94
N ARG A 339 -11.24 -1.73 2.76
CA ARG A 339 -11.68 -1.00 3.96
C ARG A 339 -10.55 -0.80 4.97
N ARG A 340 -9.72 -1.82 5.21
CA ARG A 340 -8.55 -1.71 6.11
C ARG A 340 -7.51 -0.74 5.57
N TRP A 341 -7.26 -0.72 4.27
CA TRP A 341 -6.34 0.26 3.66
C TRP A 341 -6.88 1.68 3.69
N ALA A 342 -8.18 1.85 3.47
CA ALA A 342 -8.84 3.14 3.58
C ALA A 342 -8.92 3.63 5.03
N TRP A 343 -8.93 2.73 6.02
CA TRP A 343 -8.84 3.06 7.44
C TRP A 343 -7.64 3.95 7.77
N GLY A 344 -6.54 3.84 7.00
CA GLY A 344 -5.39 4.75 7.06
C GLY A 344 -5.75 6.24 6.94
N ALA A 345 -7.01 6.63 6.69
CA ALA A 345 -7.51 7.99 6.93
C ALA A 345 -7.24 8.49 8.37
N GLU A 346 -7.06 7.61 9.35
CA GLU A 346 -6.58 7.95 10.70
C GLU A 346 -5.20 8.65 10.69
N HIS A 347 -4.44 8.52 9.58
CA HIS A 347 -3.18 9.24 9.41
C HIS A 347 -3.38 10.75 9.45
N ILE A 348 -4.49 11.25 8.92
CA ILE A 348 -4.80 12.68 8.90
C ILE A 348 -4.92 13.21 10.32
N ALA A 349 -5.67 12.52 11.18
CA ALA A 349 -5.86 12.92 12.58
C ALA A 349 -4.54 12.89 13.36
N TYR A 350 -3.77 11.82 13.19
CA TYR A 350 -2.44 11.69 13.78
C TYR A 350 -1.49 12.82 13.33
N LEU A 351 -1.41 13.11 12.03
CA LEU A 351 -0.54 14.16 11.50
C LEU A 351 -0.95 15.53 12.00
N LEU A 352 -2.25 15.85 12.03
CA LEU A 352 -2.74 17.11 12.60
C LEU A 352 -2.33 17.26 14.08
N TRP A 353 -2.44 16.17 14.84
CA TRP A 353 -2.07 16.13 16.25
C TRP A 353 -0.56 16.31 16.47
N GLU A 354 0.26 15.53 15.77
CA GLU A 354 1.72 15.54 15.94
C GLU A 354 2.36 16.80 15.35
N PHE A 355 1.87 17.31 14.22
CA PHE A 355 2.34 18.58 13.67
C PHE A 355 2.02 19.77 14.57
N ARG A 356 0.92 19.73 15.31
CA ARG A 356 0.62 20.71 16.35
C ARG A 356 1.65 20.63 17.47
N LYS A 357 1.97 19.43 17.98
CA LYS A 357 2.98 19.23 19.04
C LYS A 357 4.38 19.68 18.63
N LYS A 358 4.81 19.33 17.42
CA LYS A 358 6.14 19.68 16.89
C LYS A 358 6.34 21.19 16.69
N GLY A 359 5.26 21.96 16.56
CA GLY A 359 5.33 23.42 16.45
C GLY A 359 6.25 23.87 15.32
N LYS A 360 7.15 24.83 15.57
CA LYS A 360 8.05 25.39 14.55
C LYS A 360 9.24 24.49 14.18
N LYS A 361 9.50 23.40 14.91
CA LYS A 361 10.63 22.49 14.61
C LYS A 361 10.46 21.79 13.26
N PHE A 362 9.22 21.52 12.87
CA PHE A 362 8.90 20.84 11.62
C PHE A 362 8.52 21.88 10.54
N PRO A 363 9.11 21.85 9.33
CA PRO A 363 8.86 22.84 8.28
C PRO A 363 7.39 22.95 7.88
N TRP A 364 6.83 24.17 7.88
CA TRP A 364 5.40 24.40 7.66
C TRP A 364 4.91 23.86 6.30
N TRP A 365 5.69 24.03 5.23
CA TRP A 365 5.34 23.53 3.90
C TRP A 365 5.25 22.01 3.87
N LYS A 366 6.15 21.30 4.56
CA LYS A 366 6.10 19.83 4.66
C LYS A 366 4.83 19.37 5.39
N LYS A 367 4.34 20.12 6.38
CA LYS A 367 3.07 19.81 7.06
C LYS A 367 1.89 19.87 6.09
N ILE A 368 1.79 20.96 5.34
CA ILE A 368 0.72 21.17 4.36
C ILE A 368 0.80 20.11 3.28
N LYS A 369 1.99 19.84 2.75
CA LYS A 369 2.22 18.80 1.74
C LYS A 369 1.69 17.43 2.20
N TRP A 370 2.15 16.93 3.35
CA TRP A 370 1.78 15.58 3.80
C TRP A 370 0.31 15.48 4.23
N LEU A 371 -0.25 16.54 4.84
CA LEU A 371 -1.68 16.61 5.10
C LEU A 371 -2.49 16.60 3.79
N PHE A 372 -2.06 17.35 2.79
CA PHE A 372 -2.73 17.39 1.48
C PHE A 372 -2.65 16.03 0.77
N VAL A 373 -1.48 15.38 0.75
CA VAL A 373 -1.30 14.07 0.12
C VAL A 373 -2.24 13.03 0.73
N GLU A 374 -2.30 12.93 2.06
CA GLU A 374 -3.20 12.00 2.74
C GLU A 374 -4.67 12.39 2.53
N TRP A 375 -5.01 13.66 2.73
CA TRP A 375 -6.40 14.11 2.63
C TRP A 375 -6.97 13.99 1.23
N GLU A 376 -6.26 14.53 0.24
CA GLU A 376 -6.66 14.44 -1.17
C GLU A 376 -6.71 12.99 -1.63
N GLY A 377 -5.74 12.17 -1.23
CA GLY A 377 -5.72 10.74 -1.55
C GLY A 377 -6.97 10.00 -1.06
N LYS A 378 -7.34 10.16 0.22
CA LYS A 378 -8.54 9.52 0.78
C LYS A 378 -9.84 10.12 0.24
N TRP A 379 -9.88 11.44 0.04
CA TRP A 379 -11.02 12.12 -0.55
C TRP A 379 -11.29 11.60 -1.96
N SER A 380 -10.27 11.63 -2.83
CA SER A 380 -10.34 11.18 -4.21
C SER A 380 -10.73 9.71 -4.34
N TRP A 381 -10.18 8.85 -3.47
CA TRP A 381 -10.53 7.43 -3.42
C TRP A 381 -12.02 7.21 -3.12
N CYS A 382 -12.61 8.01 -2.23
CA CYS A 382 -14.02 7.87 -1.85
C CYS A 382 -14.98 8.50 -2.87
N VAL A 383 -14.63 9.61 -3.52
CA VAL A 383 -15.61 10.42 -4.27
C VAL A 383 -15.54 10.28 -5.78
N ILE A 384 -14.35 10.07 -6.37
CA ILE A 384 -14.15 10.22 -7.82
C ILE A 384 -15.04 9.24 -8.60
N ALA A 385 -15.06 7.97 -8.20
CA ALA A 385 -15.85 6.96 -8.91
C ALA A 385 -17.35 7.31 -8.91
N PHE A 386 -17.88 7.86 -7.80
CA PHE A 386 -19.28 8.29 -7.71
C PHE A 386 -19.56 9.54 -8.53
N LEU A 387 -18.68 10.55 -8.43
CA LEU A 387 -18.81 11.81 -9.16
C LEU A 387 -18.84 11.57 -10.67
N ILE A 388 -17.87 10.82 -11.21
CA ILE A 388 -17.81 10.53 -12.65
C ILE A 388 -19.02 9.70 -13.09
N THR A 389 -19.38 8.65 -12.32
CA THR A 389 -20.43 7.70 -12.74
C THR A 389 -21.83 8.31 -12.70
N PHE A 390 -22.17 9.03 -11.63
CA PHE A 390 -23.54 9.52 -11.41
C PHE A 390 -23.69 10.98 -11.81
N LEU A 391 -22.76 11.84 -11.40
CA LEU A 391 -22.92 13.27 -11.59
C LEU A 391 -22.57 13.72 -13.00
N GLY A 392 -21.80 12.94 -13.78
CA GLY A 392 -21.61 13.20 -15.20
C GLY A 392 -22.91 13.36 -16.00
N ARG A 393 -24.04 12.83 -15.51
CA ARG A 393 -25.34 12.87 -16.20
C ARG A 393 -26.48 13.45 -15.37
N LEU A 394 -26.46 13.33 -14.05
CA LEU A 394 -27.55 13.76 -13.18
C LEU A 394 -28.04 15.20 -13.42
N PRO A 395 -27.19 16.25 -13.37
CA PRO A 395 -27.65 17.63 -13.56
C PRO A 395 -28.13 17.89 -15.00
N LEU A 396 -27.65 17.13 -15.98
CA LEU A 396 -28.15 17.22 -17.35
C LEU A 396 -29.59 16.71 -17.45
N TYR A 397 -29.91 15.62 -16.75
CA TYR A 397 -31.26 15.06 -16.73
C TYR A 397 -32.27 15.95 -15.98
N VAL A 398 -31.87 16.52 -14.85
CA VAL A 398 -32.78 17.30 -13.98
C VAL A 398 -32.79 18.80 -14.30
N ALA A 399 -31.98 19.27 -15.24
CA ALA A 399 -31.96 20.68 -15.65
C ALA A 399 -33.34 21.15 -16.14
N PRO A 400 -33.83 22.31 -15.66
CA PRO A 400 -35.07 22.90 -16.14
C PRO A 400 -34.91 23.43 -17.57
N GLU A 401 -36.03 23.65 -18.26
CA GLU A 401 -36.05 24.05 -19.67
C GLU A 401 -35.26 25.33 -19.95
N SER A 402 -35.27 26.29 -19.01
CA SER A 402 -34.48 27.52 -19.09
C SER A 402 -32.96 27.29 -19.18
N VAL A 403 -32.45 26.21 -18.57
CA VAL A 403 -31.04 25.81 -18.66
C VAL A 403 -30.79 24.98 -19.91
N ARG A 404 -31.76 24.14 -20.31
CA ARG A 404 -31.67 23.29 -21.51
C ARG A 404 -31.54 24.09 -22.81
N GLN A 405 -32.13 25.27 -22.85
CA GLN A 405 -32.04 26.18 -24.00
C GLN A 405 -30.69 26.90 -24.11
N SER A 406 -29.81 26.79 -23.12
CA SER A 406 -28.49 27.43 -23.17
C SER A 406 -27.53 26.68 -24.10
N ALA A 407 -26.73 27.42 -24.88
CA ALA A 407 -25.70 26.83 -25.75
C ALA A 407 -24.69 25.97 -24.96
N PHE A 408 -24.45 26.31 -23.69
CA PHE A 408 -23.57 25.56 -22.81
C PHE A 408 -24.14 24.16 -22.50
N PHE A 409 -25.44 24.05 -22.22
CA PHE A 409 -26.09 22.77 -21.96
C PHE A 409 -25.99 21.81 -23.15
N PHE A 410 -26.19 22.32 -24.38
CA PHE A 410 -26.07 21.50 -25.59
C PHE A 410 -24.65 20.97 -25.83
N ASN A 411 -23.62 21.74 -25.49
CA ASN A 411 -22.23 21.34 -25.70
C ASN A 411 -21.65 20.48 -24.56
N ALA A 412 -22.23 20.54 -23.35
CA ALA A 412 -21.72 19.84 -22.18
C ALA A 412 -21.54 18.33 -22.40
N PRO A 413 -22.51 17.56 -22.98
CA PRO A 413 -22.32 16.13 -23.23
C PRO A 413 -21.09 15.82 -24.10
N HIS A 414 -20.86 16.62 -25.15
CA HIS A 414 -19.74 16.41 -26.07
C HIS A 414 -18.38 16.71 -25.40
N ILE A 415 -18.33 17.74 -24.55
CA ILE A 415 -17.14 18.05 -23.74
C ILE A 415 -16.84 16.91 -22.77
N LEU A 416 -17.85 16.44 -22.04
CA LEU A 416 -17.71 15.33 -21.08
C LEU A 416 -17.25 14.04 -21.78
N GLU A 417 -17.84 13.71 -22.93
CA GLU A 417 -17.43 12.56 -23.73
C GLU A 417 -15.96 12.66 -24.17
N THR A 418 -15.54 13.83 -24.66
CA THR A 418 -14.16 14.07 -25.07
C THR A 418 -13.18 13.87 -23.90
N LEU A 419 -13.50 14.43 -22.74
CA LEU A 419 -12.70 14.28 -21.52
C LEU A 419 -12.62 12.80 -21.09
N MET A 420 -13.75 12.08 -21.11
CA MET A 420 -13.77 10.65 -20.77
C MET A 420 -12.98 9.81 -21.78
N ASN A 421 -13.05 10.12 -23.07
CA ASN A 421 -12.26 9.45 -24.11
C ASN A 421 -10.75 9.63 -23.87
N ILE A 422 -10.33 10.82 -23.45
CA ILE A 422 -8.93 11.08 -23.07
C ILE A 422 -8.55 10.26 -21.83
N ALA A 423 -9.40 10.24 -20.81
CA ALA A 423 -9.16 9.44 -19.60
C ALA A 423 -9.09 7.93 -19.89
N MET A 424 -9.85 7.41 -20.86
CA MET A 424 -9.78 6.00 -21.28
C MET A 424 -8.41 5.60 -21.84
N MET A 425 -7.60 6.53 -22.38
CA MET A 425 -6.23 6.19 -22.82
C MET A 425 -5.38 5.66 -21.66
N GLY A 426 -5.55 6.18 -20.44
CA GLY A 426 -4.86 5.67 -19.25
C GLY A 426 -5.29 4.24 -18.87
N LEU A 427 -6.56 3.90 -19.11
CA LEU A 427 -7.07 2.54 -18.96
C LEU A 427 -6.43 1.60 -19.99
N PHE A 428 -6.39 1.98 -21.27
CA PHE A 428 -5.73 1.19 -22.31
C PHE A 428 -4.23 0.99 -22.03
N LEU A 429 -3.55 2.03 -21.55
CA LEU A 429 -2.15 1.91 -21.12
C LEU A 429 -2.00 0.91 -19.98
N SER A 430 -2.85 0.97 -18.96
CA SER A 430 -2.81 0.02 -17.83
C SER A 430 -3.09 -1.41 -18.30
N ALA A 431 -4.07 -1.59 -19.18
CA ALA A 431 -4.40 -2.89 -19.76
C ALA A 431 -3.23 -3.49 -20.55
N THR A 432 -2.56 -2.70 -21.38
CA THR A 432 -1.40 -3.16 -22.17
C THR A 432 -0.20 -3.49 -21.28
N LEU A 433 0.12 -2.65 -20.29
CA LEU A 433 1.23 -2.88 -19.36
C LEU A 433 0.97 -4.01 -18.35
N SER A 434 -0.26 -4.50 -18.24
CA SER A 434 -0.57 -5.64 -17.37
C SER A 434 -0.04 -6.97 -17.91
N PHE A 435 0.02 -7.13 -19.23
CA PHE A 435 0.44 -8.40 -19.85
C PHE A 435 1.88 -8.78 -19.54
N PRO A 436 2.90 -7.90 -19.65
CA PRO A 436 4.27 -8.27 -19.34
C PRO A 436 4.55 -8.44 -17.84
N LEU A 437 3.60 -8.07 -16.96
CA LEU A 437 3.67 -8.30 -15.52
C LEU A 437 3.09 -9.66 -15.10
N LEU A 438 2.30 -10.30 -15.98
CA LEU A 438 1.72 -11.61 -15.70
C LEU A 438 2.83 -12.67 -15.55
N PRO A 439 2.71 -13.58 -14.56
CA PRO A 439 3.56 -14.75 -14.50
C PRO A 439 3.27 -15.65 -15.69
N LYS A 440 4.21 -16.53 -16.04
CA LYS A 440 4.01 -17.52 -17.13
C LYS A 440 2.73 -18.31 -16.87
N ARG A 441 1.86 -18.40 -17.87
CA ARG A 441 0.61 -19.16 -17.79
C ARG A 441 0.91 -20.64 -17.44
N PRO A 442 0.33 -21.19 -16.37
CA PRO A 442 0.43 -22.61 -16.07
C PRO A 442 -0.11 -23.47 -17.21
N ALA A 443 0.50 -24.63 -17.46
CA ALA A 443 0.05 -25.57 -18.48
C ALA A 443 -1.39 -26.08 -18.22
N SER A 444 -1.81 -26.09 -16.95
CA SER A 444 -3.16 -26.46 -16.51
C SER A 444 -4.27 -25.53 -17.01
N HIS A 445 -3.95 -24.28 -17.37
CA HIS A 445 -4.94 -23.31 -17.84
C HIS A 445 -4.95 -23.21 -19.36
N PRO A 446 -6.11 -23.15 -20.03
CA PRO A 446 -6.17 -23.06 -21.49
C PRO A 446 -5.71 -21.68 -22.02
N SER A 447 -5.24 -21.63 -23.27
CA SER A 447 -4.70 -20.42 -23.91
C SER A 447 -5.72 -19.28 -24.06
N HIS A 448 -7.01 -19.59 -24.22
CA HIS A 448 -8.08 -18.58 -24.33
C HIS A 448 -8.25 -17.74 -23.04
N ARG A 449 -7.61 -18.11 -21.92
CA ARG A 449 -7.58 -17.29 -20.69
C ARG A 449 -6.95 -15.91 -20.93
N TYR A 450 -6.12 -15.74 -21.95
CA TYR A 450 -5.65 -14.40 -22.33
C TYR A 450 -6.79 -13.48 -22.80
N ILE A 451 -7.84 -14.03 -23.44
CA ILE A 451 -9.03 -13.25 -23.83
C ILE A 451 -9.74 -12.73 -22.57
N THR A 452 -9.87 -13.57 -21.53
CA THR A 452 -10.50 -13.13 -20.27
C THR A 452 -9.66 -12.10 -19.53
N MET A 453 -8.32 -12.12 -19.67
CA MET A 453 -7.42 -11.08 -19.16
C MET A 453 -7.60 -9.73 -19.89
N VAL A 454 -7.99 -9.73 -21.17
CA VAL A 454 -8.36 -8.50 -21.89
C VAL A 454 -9.74 -8.02 -21.44
N LEU A 455 -10.76 -8.89 -21.53
CA LEU A 455 -12.15 -8.52 -21.31
C LEU A 455 -12.45 -8.07 -19.88
N GLN A 456 -11.67 -8.52 -18.88
CA GLN A 456 -11.87 -8.11 -17.50
C GLN A 456 -11.81 -6.59 -17.31
N TRP A 457 -11.03 -5.85 -18.12
CA TRP A 457 -10.90 -4.39 -17.97
C TRP A 457 -12.21 -3.62 -18.15
N LEU A 458 -13.21 -4.23 -18.80
CA LEU A 458 -14.58 -3.71 -18.87
C LEU A 458 -15.25 -3.59 -17.48
N LEU A 459 -14.80 -4.39 -16.51
CA LEU A 459 -15.31 -4.35 -15.13
C LEU A 459 -14.69 -3.22 -14.30
N LEU A 460 -13.67 -2.51 -14.79
CA LEU A 460 -12.95 -1.52 -13.99
C LEU A 460 -13.87 -0.42 -13.40
N PRO A 461 -14.78 0.24 -14.15
CA PRO A 461 -15.61 1.29 -13.59
C PRO A 461 -16.46 0.79 -12.41
N MET A 462 -17.09 -0.39 -12.57
CA MET A 462 -17.89 -1.03 -11.53
C MET A 462 -17.03 -1.47 -10.34
N SER A 463 -15.83 -1.97 -10.59
CA SER A 463 -14.89 -2.41 -9.55
C SER A 463 -14.40 -1.23 -8.71
N LEU A 464 -14.06 -0.10 -9.34
CA LEU A 464 -13.67 1.13 -8.66
C LEU A 464 -14.78 1.68 -7.77
N MET A 465 -16.03 1.59 -8.20
CA MET A 465 -17.15 2.06 -7.39
C MET A 465 -17.47 1.09 -6.24
N LEU A 466 -17.74 -0.18 -6.56
CA LEU A 466 -18.31 -1.13 -5.60
C LEU A 466 -17.28 -1.73 -4.64
N VAL A 467 -16.05 -1.93 -5.12
CA VAL A 467 -15.03 -2.70 -4.40
C VAL A 467 -13.85 -1.82 -3.97
N SER A 468 -13.78 -0.57 -4.45
CA SER A 468 -12.78 0.40 -4.03
C SER A 468 -13.39 1.57 -3.25
N ALA A 469 -14.26 2.37 -3.88
CA ALA A 469 -14.81 3.59 -3.27
C ALA A 469 -15.80 3.31 -2.13
N LEU A 470 -16.70 2.33 -2.27
CA LEU A 470 -17.62 1.93 -1.19
C LEU A 470 -16.92 1.49 0.10
N PRO A 471 -15.97 0.53 0.09
CA PRO A 471 -15.26 0.16 1.32
C PRO A 471 -14.42 1.31 1.88
N ALA A 472 -13.94 2.23 1.04
CA ALA A 472 -13.26 3.42 1.51
C ALA A 472 -14.21 4.39 2.24
N LEU A 473 -15.40 4.61 1.68
CA LEU A 473 -16.46 5.40 2.30
C LEU A 473 -16.91 4.77 3.63
N ASP A 474 -17.03 3.44 3.68
CA ASP A 474 -17.33 2.67 4.88
C ASP A 474 -16.29 2.94 5.99
N ALA A 475 -14.99 2.87 5.66
CA ALA A 475 -13.91 3.14 6.60
C ALA A 475 -13.95 4.56 7.17
N VAL A 476 -14.01 5.59 6.31
CA VAL A 476 -13.98 7.00 6.77
C VAL A 476 -15.25 7.37 7.56
N THR A 477 -16.38 6.72 7.26
CA THR A 477 -17.64 6.93 7.99
C THR A 477 -17.56 6.32 9.39
N HIS A 478 -17.04 5.10 9.50
CA HIS A 478 -16.77 4.48 10.80
C HIS A 478 -15.82 5.32 11.64
N LEU A 479 -14.73 5.79 11.03
CA LEU A 479 -13.79 6.69 11.70
C LEU A 479 -14.50 7.95 12.16
N MET A 480 -15.32 8.60 11.31
CA MET A 480 -16.09 9.82 11.61
C MET A 480 -17.06 9.67 12.81
N PHE A 481 -17.64 8.49 13.01
CA PHE A 481 -18.52 8.22 14.16
C PHE A 481 -17.79 7.64 15.38
N GLY A 482 -16.46 7.54 15.37
CA GLY A 482 -15.69 6.96 16.48
C GLY A 482 -15.89 5.45 16.64
N LYS A 483 -16.35 4.77 15.59
CA LYS A 483 -16.49 3.31 15.55
C LYS A 483 -15.20 2.70 15.01
N TYR A 484 -14.19 2.57 15.87
CA TYR A 484 -12.87 2.09 15.47
C TYR A 484 -12.94 0.67 14.90
N LEU A 485 -12.25 0.44 13.78
CA LEU A 485 -12.11 -0.91 13.23
C LEU A 485 -11.17 -1.74 14.12
N GLY A 486 -11.60 -2.94 14.50
CA GLY A 486 -10.68 -3.99 14.92
C GLY A 486 -9.89 -4.55 13.73
N PHE A 487 -8.85 -5.33 14.01
CA PHE A 487 -8.10 -6.03 12.97
C PHE A 487 -8.83 -7.30 12.53
N ASN A 488 -9.11 -7.42 11.23
CA ASN A 488 -9.60 -8.65 10.60
C ASN A 488 -8.51 -9.20 9.68
N VAL A 489 -8.11 -10.45 9.88
CA VAL A 489 -7.13 -11.13 9.02
C VAL A 489 -7.77 -11.39 7.65
N SER A 490 -7.06 -11.06 6.57
CA SER A 490 -7.50 -11.38 5.21
C SER A 490 -6.99 -12.76 4.85
N GLN A 491 -7.90 -13.74 4.75
CA GLN A 491 -7.54 -15.06 4.28
C GLN A 491 -7.13 -15.01 2.80
N LYS A 492 -5.99 -15.62 2.49
CA LYS A 492 -5.45 -15.73 1.13
C LYS A 492 -5.12 -17.19 0.86
N LYS A 493 -5.77 -17.78 -0.15
CA LYS A 493 -5.53 -19.17 -0.54
C LYS A 493 -4.77 -19.27 -1.85
N ARG A 494 -3.79 -20.17 -1.86
CA ARG A 494 -3.16 -20.70 -3.06
C ARG A 494 -3.78 -22.07 -3.35
N THR A 495 -3.97 -22.43 -4.61
CA THR A 495 -4.29 -23.81 -5.03
C THR A 495 -3.06 -24.62 -5.38
#